data_AF-A0AAJ2U299-F1
#
_entry.id   AF-A0AAJ2U299-F1
#
_cell.length_a   1.000
_cell.length_b   1.000
_cell.length_c   1.000
_cell.angle_alpha   90.00
_cell.angle_beta   90.00
_cell.angle_gamma   90.00
#
_symmetry.space_group_name_H-M   'P 1'
#
loop_
_entity.id
_entity.type
_entity.pdbx_description
1 polymer ?
#
loop_
_entity_poly.entity_id
_entity_poly.type
_entity_poly.pdbx_seq_one_letter_code
_entity_poly.pdbx_strand_id
1 'polypeptide(L)'
;MHKVSVGVVTASIISGVLLVGGLLMFFLTRPTGTAPFGWFAYQPLAEAAFFPGSLIMLTPLMVAAATISIVGLMGVGTVAGYLLGRRHRTAL
;
A
#
# COMPACT_ATOMS: atom_id res chain seq x y z
N MET A 1 11.21 -20.76 26.63
CA MET A 1 11.33 -19.62 25.69
C MET A 1 11.71 -20.17 24.32
N HIS A 2 10.78 -20.21 23.36
CA HIS A 2 11.06 -20.68 22.00
C HIS A 2 11.99 -19.68 21.31
N LYS A 3 13.22 -20.09 20.95
CA LYS A 3 14.17 -19.24 20.24
C LYS A 3 13.64 -18.97 18.82
N VAL A 4 13.29 -17.71 18.55
CA VAL A 4 12.93 -17.26 17.20
C VAL A 4 14.22 -17.24 16.37
N SER A 5 14.22 -17.86 15.20
CA SER A 5 15.39 -17.88 14.32
C SER A 5 15.71 -16.47 13.84
N VAL A 6 17.00 -16.13 13.76
CA VAL A 6 17.50 -14.82 13.27
C VAL A 6 16.86 -14.44 11.94
N GLY A 7 16.74 -15.38 11.00
CA GLY A 7 16.11 -15.13 9.69
C GLY A 7 14.65 -14.66 9.77
N VAL A 8 13.87 -15.15 10.73
CA VAL A 8 12.48 -14.70 10.93
C VAL A 8 12.45 -13.29 11.51
N VAL A 9 13.38 -12.98 12.41
CA VAL A 9 13.51 -11.62 12.97
C VAL A 9 13.90 -10.64 11.86
N THR A 10 14.91 -10.97 11.06
CA THR A 10 15.35 -10.14 9.93
C THR A 10 14.23 -9.93 8.91
N ALA A 11 13.51 -10.99 8.52
CA ALA A 11 12.37 -10.89 7.61
C ALA A 11 11.24 -10.02 8.19
N SER A 12 10.98 -10.12 9.50
CA SER A 12 9.98 -9.29 10.19
C SER A 12 10.35 -7.81 10.12
N ILE A 13 11.61 -7.48 10.40
CA ILE A 13 12.11 -6.10 10.40
C ILE A 13 12.02 -5.53 8.99
N ILE A 14 12.56 -6.22 7.98
CA ILE A 14 12.54 -5.75 6.58
C ILE A 14 11.10 -5.52 6.12
N SER A 15 10.22 -6.48 6.35
CA SER A 15 8.82 -6.38 5.93
C SER A 15 8.09 -5.24 6.65
N GLY A 16 8.35 -5.07 7.95
CA GLY A 16 7.79 -3.98 8.73
C GLY A 16 8.27 -2.60 8.26
N VAL A 17 9.57 -2.47 7.97
CA VAL A 17 10.16 -1.23 7.42
C VAL A 17 9.58 -0.91 6.05
N LEU A 18 9.46 -1.89 5.15
CA LEU A 18 8.85 -1.69 3.84
C LEU A 18 7.38 -1.25 3.96
N LEU A 19 6.62 -1.91 4.83
CA LEU A 19 5.21 -1.58 5.04
C LEU A 19 5.03 -0.16 5.57
N VAL A 20 5.67 0.13 6.71
CA VAL A 20 5.53 1.42 7.40
C VAL A 20 6.18 2.54 6.59
N GLY A 21 7.37 2.30 6.03
CA GLY A 21 8.08 3.26 5.19
C GLY A 21 7.29 3.61 3.92
N GLY A 22 6.74 2.61 3.23
CA GLY A 22 5.88 2.83 2.06
C GLY A 22 4.61 3.60 2.42
N LEU A 23 3.99 3.31 3.56
CA LEU A 23 2.77 4.00 3.99
C LEU A 23 3.06 5.45 4.35
N LEU A 24 4.12 5.70 5.12
CA LEU A 24 4.56 7.05 5.44
C LEU A 24 4.86 7.84 4.17
N MET A 25 5.60 7.24 3.24
CA MET A 25 5.91 7.87 1.95
C MET A 25 4.63 8.18 1.15
N PHE A 26 3.66 7.26 1.13
CA PHE A 26 2.39 7.44 0.43
C PHE A 26 1.57 8.60 1.01
N PHE A 27 1.42 8.65 2.33
CA PHE A 27 0.60 9.67 3.01
C PHE A 27 1.27 11.04 3.11
N LEU A 28 2.59 11.09 3.15
CA LEU A 28 3.35 12.35 3.15
C LEU A 28 3.48 12.95 1.74
N THR A 29 3.31 12.15 0.69
CA THR A 29 3.32 12.64 -0.69
C THR A 29 1.97 13.24 -1.05
N ARG A 30 1.98 14.49 -1.52
CA ARG A 30 0.75 15.15 -1.99
C ARG A 30 0.43 14.75 -3.43
N PRO A 31 -0.85 14.51 -3.77
CA PRO A 31 -1.28 14.35 -5.15
C PRO A 31 -0.95 15.60 -5.98
N THR A 32 -0.62 15.41 -7.26
CA THR A 32 -0.27 16.52 -8.18
C THR A 32 -1.47 17.31 -8.70
N GLY A 33 -2.70 16.80 -8.54
CA GLY A 33 -3.92 17.51 -8.95
C GLY A 33 -5.13 16.58 -9.13
N THR A 34 -6.28 17.17 -9.43
CA THR A 34 -7.45 16.47 -9.95
C THR A 34 -7.25 16.24 -11.45
N ALA A 35 -7.58 15.05 -11.95
CA ALA A 35 -7.42 14.73 -13.37
C ALA A 35 -8.44 15.53 -14.21
N PRO A 36 -8.02 16.35 -15.21
CA PRO A 36 -8.93 16.88 -16.19
C PRO A 36 -9.23 15.78 -17.21
N PHE A 37 -10.38 15.11 -17.08
CA PHE A 37 -10.80 14.14 -18.10
C PHE A 37 -11.18 14.89 -19.38
N GLY A 38 -10.51 14.56 -20.49
CA GLY A 38 -10.80 15.06 -21.84
C GLY A 38 -11.03 13.91 -22.83
N TRP A 39 -12.29 13.79 -23.30
CA TRP A 39 -12.81 13.18 -24.56
C TRP A 39 -14.34 12.92 -24.41
N PHE A 40 -14.87 12.83 -23.19
CA PHE A 40 -16.32 12.84 -22.92
C PHE A 40 -16.93 14.27 -22.88
N ALA A 41 -16.37 15.20 -23.65
CA ALA A 41 -16.84 16.59 -23.75
C ALA A 41 -18.05 16.76 -24.70
N TYR A 42 -18.94 15.76 -24.79
CA TYR A 42 -20.25 15.90 -25.44
C TYR A 42 -21.26 16.63 -24.51
N GLN A 43 -20.85 17.70 -23.85
CA GLN A 43 -21.76 18.64 -23.20
C GLN A 43 -21.80 20.01 -23.92
N PRO A 44 -22.05 20.09 -25.25
CA PRO A 44 -22.28 21.37 -25.90
C PRO A 44 -23.63 22.03 -25.53
N LEU A 45 -24.47 21.41 -24.68
CA LEU A 45 -25.79 21.93 -24.30
C LEU A 45 -25.97 22.23 -22.79
N ALA A 46 -24.97 21.98 -21.93
CA ALA A 46 -25.18 22.03 -20.47
C ALA A 46 -24.77 23.35 -19.79
N GLU A 47 -24.05 24.25 -20.47
CA GLU A 47 -23.43 25.47 -19.88
C GLU A 47 -22.74 25.26 -18.50
N ALA A 48 -22.41 24.02 -18.15
CA ALA A 48 -21.86 23.66 -16.86
C ALA A 48 -20.99 22.41 -17.00
N ALA A 49 -19.75 22.52 -16.53
CA ALA A 49 -18.84 21.38 -16.44
C ALA A 49 -19.03 20.69 -15.08
N PHE A 50 -19.54 19.46 -15.08
CA PHE A 50 -19.56 18.61 -13.88
C PHE A 50 -18.28 17.79 -13.80
N PHE A 51 -17.33 18.26 -12.98
CA PHE A 51 -16.18 17.46 -12.56
C PHE A 51 -16.50 16.80 -11.22
N PRO A 52 -16.30 15.48 -11.04
CA PRO A 52 -16.26 14.91 -9.71
C PRO A 52 -15.04 15.49 -8.99
N GLY A 53 -15.26 16.47 -8.11
CA GLY A 53 -14.19 17.13 -7.35
C GLY A 53 -13.43 16.21 -6.38
N SER A 54 -13.74 14.91 -6.39
CA SER A 54 -13.20 13.88 -5.49
C SER A 54 -12.20 12.92 -6.13
N LEU A 55 -11.91 13.04 -7.44
CA LEU A 55 -10.97 12.14 -8.11
C LEU A 55 -9.52 12.58 -7.90
N ILE A 56 -8.79 11.79 -7.10
CA ILE A 56 -7.37 12.02 -6.77
C ILE A 56 -6.49 11.29 -7.79
N MET A 57 -5.63 12.04 -8.48
CA MET A 57 -4.64 11.46 -9.40
C MET A 57 -3.35 11.13 -8.64
N LEU A 58 -2.95 9.85 -8.63
CA LEU A 58 -1.72 9.41 -7.97
C LEU A 58 -0.49 9.80 -8.78
N THR A 59 0.52 10.32 -8.11
CA THR A 59 1.84 10.57 -8.72
C THR A 59 2.60 9.25 -8.90
N PRO A 60 3.58 9.17 -9.81
CA PRO A 60 4.45 7.99 -9.92
C PRO A 60 5.12 7.62 -8.58
N LEU A 61 5.44 8.63 -7.76
CA LEU A 61 6.00 8.43 -6.43
C LEU A 61 5.01 7.75 -5.48
N MET A 62 3.73 8.17 -5.50
CA MET A 62 2.68 7.52 -4.71
C MET A 62 2.43 6.08 -5.18
N VAL A 63 2.48 5.81 -6.48
CA VAL A 63 2.36 4.44 -7.02
C VAL A 63 3.53 3.55 -6.54
N ALA A 64 4.75 4.07 -6.58
CA ALA A 64 5.92 3.36 -6.05
C ALA A 64 5.79 3.11 -4.53
N ALA A 65 5.38 4.12 -3.77
CA ALA A 65 5.16 4.00 -2.32
C ALA A 65 4.10 2.94 -1.98
N ALA A 66 2.98 2.91 -2.70
CA ALA A 66 1.94 1.90 -2.55
C ALA A 66 2.47 0.49 -2.86
N THR A 67 3.28 0.35 -3.90
CA THR A 67 3.89 -0.94 -4.29
C THR A 67 4.83 -1.44 -3.19
N ILE A 68 5.67 -0.57 -2.63
CA ILE A 68 6.57 -0.88 -1.50
C ILE A 68 5.75 -1.34 -0.29
N SER A 69 4.66 -0.64 0.04
CA SER A 69 3.75 -1.05 1.13
C SER A 69 3.13 -2.42 0.90
N ILE A 70 2.68 -2.73 -0.31
CA ILE A 70 2.09 -4.04 -0.64
C ILE A 70 3.11 -5.16 -0.43
N VAL A 71 4.35 -4.97 -0.88
CA VAL A 71 5.42 -5.95 -0.66
C VAL A 71 5.70 -6.14 0.83
N GLY A 72 5.77 -5.05 1.60
CA GLY A 72 5.90 -5.11 3.06
C GLY A 72 4.74 -5.85 3.72
N LEU A 73 3.50 -5.60 3.29
CA LEU A 73 2.29 -6.26 3.81
C LEU A 73 2.31 -7.77 3.54
N MET A 74 2.69 -8.18 2.34
CA MET A 74 2.86 -9.60 1.99
C MET A 74 3.92 -10.27 2.87
N GLY A 75 5.04 -9.58 3.12
CA GLY A 75 6.09 -10.07 4.00
C GLY A 75 5.62 -10.25 5.44
N VAL A 76 4.92 -9.25 5.99
CA VAL A 76 4.32 -9.32 7.34
C VAL A 76 3.30 -10.45 7.44
N GLY A 77 2.40 -10.57 6.46
CA GLY A 77 1.40 -11.64 6.41
C GLY A 77 2.02 -13.03 6.35
N THR A 78 3.09 -13.20 5.56
CA THR A 78 3.83 -14.46 5.44
C THR A 78 4.50 -14.84 6.75
N VAL A 79 5.19 -13.89 7.42
CA VAL A 79 5.85 -14.16 8.70
C VAL A 79 4.82 -14.44 9.80
N ALA A 80 3.72 -13.68 9.86
CA ALA A 80 2.65 -13.90 10.81
C ALA A 80 2.01 -15.29 10.61
N GLY A 81 1.70 -15.66 9.37
CA GLY A 81 1.17 -16.98 9.02
C GLY A 81 2.13 -18.11 9.40
N TYR A 82 3.42 -17.96 9.13
CA TYR A 82 4.44 -18.93 9.51
C TYR A 82 4.52 -19.11 11.03
N LEU A 83 4.55 -18.02 11.79
CA LEU A 83 4.62 -18.06 13.26
C LEU A 83 3.36 -18.66 13.89
N LEU A 84 2.17 -18.32 13.38
CA LEU A 84 0.90 -18.88 13.83
C LEU A 84 0.82 -20.38 13.52
N GLY A 85 1.15 -20.79 12.28
CA GLY A 85 1.15 -22.19 11.88
C GLY A 85 2.12 -23.06 12.69
N ARG A 86 3.29 -22.51 13.02
CA ARG A 86 4.26 -23.20 13.89
C ARG A 86 3.74 -23.40 15.31
N ARG A 87 2.95 -22.47 15.86
CA ARG A 87 2.35 -22.60 17.20
C ARG A 87 1.31 -23.72 17.27
N HIS A 88 0.51 -23.90 16.22
CA HIS A 88 -0.52 -24.94 16.18
C HIS A 88 0.04 -26.35 15.97
N ARG A 89 1.18 -26.49 15.28
CA ARG A 89 1.80 -27.80 15.01
C ARG A 89 2.46 -28.44 16.24
N THR A 90 2.73 -27.67 17.28
CA THR A 90 3.29 -28.16 18.55
C THR A 90 2.22 -28.53 19.58
N ALA A 91 0.94 -28.29 19.29
CA ALA A 91 -0.19 -28.55 20.17
C ALA A 91 -0.96 -29.84 19.82
N LEU A 92 -0.56 -30.53 18.75
CA LEU A 92 -0.97 -31.89 18.37
C LEU A 92 0.18 -32.86 18.68
#